data_AF-A0A943J2M4-F1
#
_entry.id   AF-A0A943J2M4-F1
#
_cell.length_a   1.000
_cell.length_b   1.000
_cell.length_c   1.000
_cell.angle_alpha   90.00
_cell.angle_beta   90.00
_cell.angle_gamma   90.00
#
_symmetry.space_group_name_H-M   'P 1'
#
loop_
_entity.id
_entity.type
_entity.pdbx_description
1 polymer ?
#
loop_
_entity_poly.entity_id
_entity_poly.type
_entity_poly.pdbx_seq_one_letter_code
_entity_poly.pdbx_strand_id
1 'polypeptide(L)'
;MNNKIIDTERKTPGEIMKMLCINFSIAFTLFMLFSMFFGMIYADEEARAGIMYCWTIAGAMLLAVVLQLVFFTPLLIRRLNYGARIALFGVCFYAVLTPLAIAFGWFPAELPDAWLIWSLTYVAILALSSLLFTGLYRRETKLLNKQLERYKSETAKRRK
;
A
#
# COMPACT_ATOMS: atom_id res chain seq x y z
N MET A 1 -11.67 -4.66 43.01
CA MET A 1 -11.21 -5.46 41.86
C MET A 1 -11.68 -4.77 40.59
N ASN A 2 -10.75 -4.13 39.88
CA ASN A 2 -11.04 -3.29 38.73
C ASN A 2 -11.12 -4.17 37.47
N ASN A 3 -12.33 -4.60 37.10
CA ASN A 3 -12.56 -5.35 35.86
C ASN A 3 -12.42 -4.41 34.66
N LYS A 4 -11.18 -4.15 34.22
CA LYS A 4 -10.95 -3.70 32.84
C LYS A 4 -11.27 -4.87 31.93
N ILE A 5 -12.49 -4.87 31.38
CA ILE A 5 -13.00 -5.89 30.44
C ILE A 5 -12.21 -5.92 29.12
N ILE A 6 -11.38 -4.89 28.88
CA ILE A 6 -10.49 -4.80 27.73
C ILE A 6 -9.06 -4.93 28.25
N ASP A 7 -8.52 -6.13 28.12
CA ASP A 7 -7.12 -6.46 28.40
C ASP A 7 -6.25 -5.97 27.24
N THR A 8 -5.74 -4.74 27.34
CA THR A 8 -4.89 -4.11 26.32
C THR A 8 -3.51 -4.78 26.14
N GLU A 9 -3.13 -5.65 27.09
CA GLU A 9 -1.86 -6.39 27.09
C GLU A 9 -1.96 -7.71 26.30
N ARG A 10 -3.16 -8.30 26.19
CA ARG A 10 -3.40 -9.47 25.33
C ARG A 10 -3.51 -9.05 23.86
N LYS A 11 -2.37 -8.79 23.25
CA LYS A 11 -2.29 -8.73 21.79
C LYS A 11 -2.43 -10.15 21.23
N THR A 12 -3.34 -10.31 20.28
CA THR A 12 -3.50 -11.58 19.56
C THR A 12 -2.18 -11.89 18.84
N PRO A 13 -1.76 -13.16 18.67
CA PRO A 13 -0.52 -13.49 17.95
C PRO A 13 -0.38 -12.80 16.59
N GLY A 14 -1.51 -12.59 15.89
CA GLY A 14 -1.55 -11.84 14.62
C GLY A 14 -1.24 -10.34 14.76
N GLU A 15 -1.59 -9.69 15.87
CA GLU A 15 -1.29 -8.28 16.12
C GLU A 15 0.18 -8.06 16.47
N ILE A 16 0.78 -8.99 17.22
CA ILE A 16 2.22 -9.00 17.52
C ILE A 16 3.01 -9.19 16.22
N MET A 17 2.63 -10.18 15.41
CA MET A 17 3.24 -10.41 14.09
C MET A 17 3.13 -9.16 13.20
N LYS A 18 1.95 -8.55 13.12
CA LYS A 18 1.74 -7.31 12.35
C LYS A 18 2.65 -6.18 12.83
N MET A 19 2.76 -5.97 14.15
CA MET A 19 3.66 -4.95 14.70
C MET A 19 5.13 -5.24 14.37
N LEU A 20 5.56 -6.50 14.46
CA LEU A 20 6.93 -6.89 14.14
C LEU A 20 7.23 -6.64 12.65
N CYS A 21 6.34 -7.05 11.74
CA CYS A 21 6.48 -6.81 10.31
C CYS A 21 6.55 -5.31 9.98
N ILE A 22 5.69 -4.49 10.61
CA ILE A 22 5.70 -3.04 10.41
C ILE A 22 7.02 -2.44 10.91
N ASN A 23 7.44 -2.77 12.13
CA ASN A 23 8.68 -2.24 12.71
C ASN A 23 9.91 -2.65 11.89
N PHE A 24 9.96 -3.92 11.45
CA PHE A 24 11.00 -4.42 10.57
C PHE A 24 11.03 -3.66 9.24
N SER A 25 9.86 -3.48 8.60
CA SER A 25 9.77 -2.73 7.34
C SER A 25 10.23 -1.29 7.49
N ILE A 26 9.87 -0.61 8.58
CA ILE A 26 10.30 0.77 8.86
C ILE A 26 11.81 0.82 9.08
N ALA A 27 12.35 -0.03 9.96
CA ALA A 27 13.78 -0.07 10.25
C ALA A 27 14.61 -0.40 9.00
N PHE A 28 14.16 -1.36 8.19
CA PHE A 28 14.78 -1.72 6.92
C PHE A 28 14.79 -0.55 5.93
N THR A 29 13.66 0.16 5.79
CA THR A 29 13.57 1.33 4.90
C THR A 29 14.53 2.44 5.32
N LEU A 30 14.58 2.75 6.62
CA LEU A 30 15.49 3.76 7.16
C LEU A 30 16.95 3.37 6.96
N PHE A 31 17.29 2.10 7.23
CA PHE A 31 18.63 1.58 7.01
C PHE A 31 19.03 1.65 5.54
N MET A 32 18.15 1.25 4.61
CA MET A 32 18.40 1.34 3.18
C MET A 32 18.62 2.77 2.70
N LEU A 33 17.79 3.73 3.12
CA LEU A 33 17.95 5.14 2.77
C LEU A 33 19.28 5.70 3.33
N PHE A 34 19.63 5.33 4.55
CA PHE A 34 20.90 5.69 5.16
C PHE A 34 22.08 5.11 4.36
N SER A 35 22.07 3.80 4.07
CA SER A 35 23.11 3.15 3.27
C SER A 35 23.22 3.73 1.86
N MET A 36 22.11 4.08 1.21
CA MET A 36 22.11 4.74 -0.10
C MET A 36 22.71 6.15 -0.05
N PHE A 37 22.45 6.91 1.02
CA PHE A 37 23.04 8.23 1.23
C PHE A 37 24.56 8.15 1.37
N PHE A 38 25.05 7.23 2.20
CA PHE A 38 26.50 6.99 2.35
C PHE A 38 27.11 6.39 1.08
N GLY A 39 26.39 5.51 0.38
CA GLY A 39 26.82 4.95 -0.89
C GLY A 39 27.06 6.04 -1.95
N MET A 40 26.28 7.12 -1.97
CA MET A 40 26.52 8.24 -2.90
C MET A 40 27.81 9.01 -2.63
N ILE A 41 28.32 8.98 -1.39
CA ILE A 41 29.52 9.71 -0.95
C ILE A 41 30.78 8.84 -1.09
N TYR A 42 30.67 7.54 -0.78
CA TYR A 42 31.82 6.64 -0.63
C TYR A 42 31.93 5.54 -1.69
N ALA A 43 30.90 5.30 -2.51
CA ALA A 43 30.94 4.21 -3.48
C ALA A 43 31.69 4.60 -4.76
N ASP A 44 32.32 3.59 -5.36
CA ASP A 44 33.02 3.67 -6.63
C ASP A 44 32.06 4.00 -7.80
N GLU A 45 32.56 4.52 -8.92
CA GLU A 45 31.71 5.02 -10.02
C GLU A 45 30.75 3.95 -10.58
N GLU A 46 31.19 2.69 -10.63
CA GLU A 46 30.36 1.57 -11.08
C GLU A 46 29.20 1.27 -10.11
N ALA A 47 29.44 1.37 -8.81
CA ALA A 47 28.42 1.15 -7.79
C ALA A 47 27.44 2.33 -7.70
N ARG A 48 27.89 3.54 -8.06
CA ARG A 48 27.07 4.76 -8.04
C ARG A 48 25.89 4.70 -9.00
N ALA A 49 26.05 4.05 -10.16
CA ALA A 49 24.96 3.82 -11.10
C ALA A 49 23.83 2.98 -10.47
N GLY A 50 24.19 1.88 -9.78
CA GLY A 50 23.23 1.04 -9.07
C GLY A 50 22.49 1.78 -7.95
N ILE A 51 23.22 2.61 -7.19
CA ILE A 51 22.63 3.43 -6.13
C ILE A 51 21.67 4.48 -6.71
N MET A 52 21.98 5.04 -7.87
CA MET A 52 21.11 5.99 -8.55
C MET A 52 19.79 5.34 -8.99
N TYR A 53 19.81 4.11 -9.50
CA TYR A 53 18.58 3.36 -9.77
C TYR A 53 17.72 3.20 -8.50
N CYS A 54 18.34 2.84 -7.37
CA CYS A 54 17.64 2.74 -6.10
C CYS A 54 16.98 4.07 -5.68
N TRP A 55 17.64 5.21 -5.94
CA TRP A 55 17.06 6.54 -5.69
C TRP A 55 15.85 6.84 -6.57
N THR A 56 15.89 6.46 -7.85
CA THR A 56 14.73 6.62 -8.75
C THR A 56 13.53 5.78 -8.29
N ILE A 57 13.78 4.56 -7.83
CA ILE A 57 12.75 3.68 -7.27
C ILE A 57 12.19 4.27 -5.97
N ALA A 58 13.05 4.76 -5.08
CA ALA A 58 12.62 5.41 -3.84
C ALA A 58 11.74 6.64 -4.13
N GLY A 59 12.11 7.46 -5.12
CA GLY A 59 11.29 8.58 -5.59
C GLY A 59 9.93 8.14 -6.14
N ALA A 60 9.90 7.08 -6.95
CA ALA A 60 8.65 6.51 -7.47
C ALA A 60 7.74 5.98 -6.35
N MET A 61 8.32 5.35 -5.31
CA MET A 61 7.57 4.89 -4.13
C MET A 61 7.00 6.06 -3.33
N LEU A 62 7.76 7.16 -3.16
CA LEU A 62 7.27 8.36 -2.48
C LEU A 62 6.08 8.97 -3.23
N LEU A 63 6.17 9.06 -4.55
CA LEU A 63 5.06 9.47 -5.42
C LEU A 63 3.83 8.55 -5.26
N ALA A 64 4.05 7.23 -5.17
CA ALA A 64 2.98 6.27 -4.91
C ALA A 64 2.26 6.56 -3.59
N VAL A 65 3.01 6.86 -2.53
CA VAL A 65 2.47 7.20 -1.20
C VAL A 65 1.68 8.50 -1.23
N VAL A 66 2.18 9.54 -1.91
CA VAL A 66 1.46 10.81 -2.09
C VAL A 66 0.14 10.57 -2.83
N LEU A 67 0.19 9.79 -3.91
CA LEU A 67 -0.99 9.43 -4.68
C LEU A 67 -1.98 8.61 -3.82
N GLN A 68 -1.47 7.70 -2.99
CA GLN A 68 -2.28 6.92 -2.07
C GLN A 68 -2.96 7.84 -1.03
N LEU A 69 -2.26 8.84 -0.49
CA LEU A 69 -2.87 9.84 0.38
C LEU A 69 -3.98 10.60 -0.35
N VAL A 70 -3.79 11.02 -1.59
CA VAL A 70 -4.81 11.76 -2.36
C VAL A 70 -6.08 10.93 -2.61
N PHE A 71 -5.94 9.66 -3.02
CA PHE A 71 -7.08 8.82 -3.38
C PHE A 71 -7.75 8.13 -2.17
N PHE A 72 -7.01 7.82 -1.12
CA PHE A 72 -7.55 7.12 0.06
C PHE A 72 -7.93 8.06 1.21
N THR A 73 -7.44 9.31 1.25
CA THR A 73 -7.92 10.30 2.22
C THR A 73 -9.30 10.81 1.81
N PRO A 74 -10.25 10.99 2.75
CA PRO A 74 -11.61 11.47 2.46
C PRO A 74 -11.69 12.91 1.90
N LEU A 75 -10.55 13.59 1.68
CA LEU A 75 -10.48 14.97 1.19
C LEU A 75 -10.97 15.11 -0.27
N LEU A 76 -10.68 14.15 -1.16
CA LEU A 76 -11.00 14.31 -2.58
C LEU A 76 -12.21 13.48 -3.05
N ILE A 77 -12.46 12.31 -2.45
CA ILE A 77 -13.45 11.35 -2.96
C ILE A 77 -14.36 10.86 -1.82
N ARG A 78 -15.36 11.67 -1.48
CA ARG A 78 -16.28 11.40 -0.37
C ARG A 78 -17.33 10.30 -0.66
N ARG A 79 -17.54 9.91 -1.93
CA ARG A 79 -18.65 9.02 -2.34
C ARG A 79 -18.33 7.87 -3.31
N LEU A 80 -17.08 7.62 -3.74
CA LEU A 80 -16.82 6.42 -4.56
C LEU A 80 -16.68 5.15 -3.72
N ASN A 81 -17.26 4.05 -4.24
CA ASN A 81 -17.02 2.69 -3.79
C ASN A 81 -15.51 2.38 -3.71
N TYR A 82 -15.10 1.68 -2.66
CA TYR A 82 -13.69 1.41 -2.37
C TYR A 82 -12.95 0.71 -3.52
N GLY A 83 -13.61 -0.23 -4.22
CA GLY A 83 -13.02 -0.89 -5.40
C GLY A 83 -12.74 0.07 -6.56
N ALA A 84 -13.57 1.09 -6.76
CA ALA A 84 -13.34 2.10 -7.80
C ALA A 84 -12.21 3.06 -7.42
N ARG A 85 -11.97 3.30 -6.13
CA ARG A 85 -10.80 4.07 -5.67
C ARG A 85 -9.49 3.34 -5.97
N ILE A 86 -9.46 2.03 -5.77
CA ILE A 86 -8.28 1.20 -6.09
C ILE A 86 -8.02 1.18 -7.60
N ALA A 87 -9.07 0.99 -8.40
CA ALA A 87 -8.94 0.99 -9.86
C ALA A 87 -8.43 2.36 -10.36
N LEU A 88 -9.00 3.45 -9.87
CA LEU A 88 -8.58 4.81 -10.25
C LEU A 88 -7.15 5.11 -9.78
N PHE A 89 -6.79 4.72 -8.56
CA PHE A 89 -5.42 4.83 -8.04
C PHE A 89 -4.44 4.06 -8.93
N GLY A 90 -4.75 2.81 -9.29
CA GLY A 90 -3.90 2.01 -10.16
C GLY A 90 -3.72 2.62 -11.55
N VAL A 91 -4.81 3.08 -12.18
CA VAL A 91 -4.72 3.73 -13.49
C VAL A 91 -3.90 5.02 -13.42
N CYS A 92 -4.12 5.86 -12.41
CA CYS A 92 -3.32 7.07 -12.21
C CYS A 92 -1.86 6.76 -11.88
N PHE A 93 -1.60 5.73 -11.08
CA PHE A 93 -0.25 5.32 -10.72
C PHE A 93 0.50 4.82 -11.95
N TYR A 94 -0.14 4.00 -12.80
CA TYR A 94 0.42 3.58 -14.09
C TYR A 94 0.76 4.77 -15.00
N ALA A 95 -0.15 5.74 -15.10
CA ALA A 95 0.05 6.94 -15.91
C ALA A 95 1.23 7.80 -15.42
N VAL A 96 1.55 7.76 -14.13
CA VAL A 96 2.72 8.42 -13.54
C VAL A 96 3.99 7.56 -13.70
N LEU A 97 3.87 6.24 -13.57
CA LEU A 97 5.01 5.32 -13.62
C LEU A 97 5.57 5.16 -15.04
N THR A 98 4.72 5.19 -16.06
CA THR A 98 5.12 5.07 -17.47
C THR A 98 6.12 6.18 -17.88
N PRO A 99 5.83 7.48 -17.68
CA PRO A 99 6.78 8.55 -18.03
C PRO A 99 8.02 8.55 -17.14
N LEU A 100 7.92 8.15 -15.87
CA LEU A 100 9.08 7.96 -14.99
C LEU A 100 10.01 6.86 -15.53
N ALA A 101 9.45 5.72 -15.93
CA ALA A 101 10.20 4.62 -16.51
C ALA A 101 10.91 5.03 -17.81
N ILE A 102 10.27 5.87 -18.64
CA ILE A 102 10.89 6.44 -19.85
C ILE A 102 12.00 7.42 -19.48
N ALA A 103 11.73 8.39 -18.59
CA ALA A 103 12.68 9.45 -18.23
C ALA A 103 13.95 8.92 -17.54
N PHE A 104 13.81 7.85 -16.75
CA PHE A 104 14.94 7.22 -16.05
C PHE A 104 15.52 6.01 -16.80
N GLY A 105 15.04 5.72 -18.03
CA GLY A 105 15.58 4.66 -18.87
C GLY A 105 15.47 3.26 -18.25
N TRP A 106 14.43 3.01 -17.45
CA TRP A 106 14.24 1.72 -16.76
C TRP A 106 14.05 0.55 -17.72
N PHE A 107 13.44 0.82 -18.87
CA PHE A 107 13.25 -0.16 -19.94
C PHE A 107 13.78 0.39 -21.27
N PRO A 108 14.45 -0.44 -22.09
CA PRO A 108 14.86 -0.04 -23.43
C PRO A 108 13.62 0.34 -24.25
N ALA A 109 13.53 1.62 -24.64
CA ALA A 109 12.42 2.15 -25.44
C ALA A 109 12.31 1.51 -26.83
N GLU A 110 13.40 0.90 -27.31
CA GLU A 110 13.50 0.26 -28.63
C GLU A 110 12.89 -1.14 -28.68
N LEU A 111 12.61 -1.76 -27.53
CA LEU A 111 12.00 -3.09 -27.45
C LEU A 111 10.54 -2.97 -27.00
N PRO A 112 9.57 -2.89 -27.93
CA PRO A 112 8.15 -2.79 -27.60
C PRO A 112 7.66 -4.00 -26.79
N ASP A 113 8.30 -5.16 -26.93
CA ASP A 113 7.99 -6.37 -26.17
C ASP A 113 8.18 -6.19 -24.66
N ALA A 114 9.20 -5.44 -24.24
CA ALA A 114 9.46 -5.18 -22.82
C ALA A 114 8.33 -4.33 -22.19
N TRP A 115 7.85 -3.33 -22.93
CA TRP A 115 6.73 -2.48 -22.50
C TRP A 115 5.41 -3.23 -22.46
N LEU A 116 5.20 -4.18 -23.39
CA LEU A 116 4.02 -5.05 -23.40
C LEU A 116 3.99 -5.94 -22.15
N ILE A 117 5.09 -6.62 -21.86
CA ILE A 117 5.20 -7.51 -20.68
C ILE A 117 5.05 -6.70 -19.39
N TRP A 118 5.66 -5.52 -19.30
CA TRP A 118 5.51 -4.61 -18.17
C TRP A 118 4.05 -4.22 -17.94
N SER A 119 3.37 -3.77 -18.99
CA SER A 119 1.96 -3.35 -18.93
C SER A 119 1.04 -4.50 -18.55
N LEU A 120 1.25 -5.68 -19.13
CA LEU A 120 0.46 -6.87 -18.86
C LEU A 120 0.64 -7.35 -17.42
N THR A 121 1.88 -7.36 -16.92
CA THR A 121 2.20 -7.70 -15.54
C THR A 121 1.58 -6.70 -14.56
N TYR A 122 1.68 -5.41 -14.88
CA TYR A 122 1.07 -4.35 -14.07
C TYR A 122 -0.45 -4.51 -13.95
N VAL A 123 -1.14 -4.71 -15.08
CA VAL A 123 -2.60 -4.91 -15.10
C VAL A 123 -3.00 -6.17 -14.35
N ALA A 124 -2.23 -7.27 -14.50
CA ALA A 124 -2.48 -8.50 -13.76
C ALA A 124 -2.39 -8.29 -12.24
N ILE A 125 -1.35 -7.61 -11.75
CA ILE A 125 -1.18 -7.27 -10.33
C ILE A 125 -2.29 -6.34 -9.86
N LEU A 126 -2.66 -5.34 -10.67
CA LEU A 126 -3.73 -4.41 -10.34
C LEU A 126 -5.08 -5.12 -10.22
N ALA A 127 -5.38 -6.04 -11.15
CA ALA A 127 -6.61 -6.83 -11.13
C ALA A 127 -6.66 -7.75 -9.91
N LEU A 128 -5.58 -8.48 -9.63
CA LEU A 128 -5.46 -9.34 -8.45
C LEU A 128 -5.62 -8.55 -7.15
N SER A 129 -4.89 -7.44 -7.01
CA SER A 129 -4.99 -6.56 -5.84
C SER A 129 -6.42 -6.03 -5.67
N SER A 130 -7.02 -5.53 -6.75
CA SER A 130 -8.39 -5.00 -6.73
C SER A 130 -9.42 -6.05 -6.29
N LEU A 131 -9.28 -7.29 -6.77
CA LEU A 131 -10.14 -8.41 -6.38
C LEU A 131 -9.96 -8.78 -4.91
N LEU A 132 -8.70 -8.88 -4.44
CA LEU A 132 -8.38 -9.19 -3.05
C LEU A 132 -8.96 -8.15 -2.10
N PHE A 133 -8.70 -6.86 -2.36
CA PHE A 133 -9.21 -5.78 -1.52
C PHE A 133 -10.73 -5.67 -1.56
N THR A 134 -11.35 -5.85 -2.73
CA THR A 134 -12.82 -5.89 -2.84
C THR A 134 -13.40 -7.05 -2.03
N GLY A 135 -12.74 -8.21 -2.04
CA GLY A 135 -13.11 -9.38 -1.24
C GLY A 135 -13.00 -9.14 0.25
N LEU A 136 -11.88 -8.58 0.72
CA LEU A 136 -11.66 -8.23 2.13
C LEU A 136 -12.68 -7.20 2.61
N TYR A 137 -12.93 -6.13 1.84
CA TYR A 137 -13.94 -5.12 2.18
C TYR A 137 -15.34 -5.69 2.31
N ARG A 138 -15.75 -6.59 1.39
CA ARG A 138 -17.05 -7.26 1.50
C ARG A 138 -17.16 -8.09 2.78
N ARG A 139 -16.06 -8.73 3.22
CA ARG A 139 -16.04 -9.49 4.49
C ARG A 139 -16.17 -8.56 5.70
N GLU A 140 -15.40 -7.47 5.74
CA GLU A 140 -15.45 -6.50 6.84
C GLU A 140 -16.82 -5.82 6.93
N THR A 141 -17.40 -5.42 5.80
CA THR A 141 -18.74 -4.79 5.76
C THR A 141 -19.81 -5.75 6.29
N LYS A 142 -19.74 -7.03 5.93
CA LYS A 142 -20.65 -8.07 6.45
C LYS A 142 -20.47 -8.28 7.95
N LEU A 143 -19.23 -8.27 8.45
CA LEU A 143 -18.93 -8.43 9.86
C LEU A 143 -19.47 -7.24 10.68
N LEU A 144 -19.19 -6.02 10.22
CA LEU A 144 -19.66 -4.78 10.85
C LEU A 144 -21.20 -4.71 10.87
N ASN A 145 -21.86 -5.03 9.75
CA ASN A 145 -23.32 -5.05 9.70
C ASN A 145 -23.93 -6.08 10.68
N LYS A 146 -23.35 -7.29 10.77
CA LYS A 146 -23.78 -8.30 11.75
C LYS A 146 -23.62 -7.82 13.20
N GLN A 147 -22.51 -7.16 13.51
CA GLN A 147 -22.30 -6.57 14.83
C GLN A 147 -23.35 -5.49 15.11
N LEU A 148 -23.63 -4.63 14.13
CA LEU A 148 -24.61 -3.55 14.26
C LEU A 148 -26.04 -4.08 14.49
N GLU A 149 -26.44 -5.12 13.76
CA GLU A 149 -27.74 -5.79 13.96
C GLU A 149 -27.83 -6.43 15.35
N ARG A 150 -26.76 -7.09 15.79
CA ARG A 150 -26.69 -7.67 17.13
C ARG A 150 -26.86 -6.60 18.22
N TYR A 151 -26.14 -5.49 18.12
CA TYR A 151 -26.29 -4.35 19.05
C TYR A 151 -27.71 -3.78 19.05
N LYS A 152 -28.32 -3.59 17.87
CA LYS A 152 -29.72 -3.12 17.77
C LYS A 152 -30.69 -4.09 18.45
N SER A 153 -30.51 -5.40 18.25
CA SER A 153 -31.36 -6.44 18.86
C SER A 153 -31.22 -6.53 20.38
N GLU A 154 -29.99 -6.41 20.90
CA GLU A 154 -29.71 -6.40 22.34
C GLU A 154 -30.25 -5.13 23.02
N THR A 155 -30.14 -3.98 22.35
CA THR A 155 -30.70 -2.70 22.83
C THR A 155 -32.24 -2.74 22.85
N ALA A 156 -32.85 -3.34 21.83
CA ALA A 156 -34.31 -3.52 21.77
C ALA A 156 -34.82 -4.49 22.85
N LYS A 157 -34.05 -5.53 23.19
CA LYS A 157 -34.37 -6.44 24.31
C LYS A 157 -34.26 -5.78 25.68
N ARG A 158 -33.28 -4.90 25.91
CA ARG A 158 -33.14 -4.16 27.19
C ARG A 158 -34.21 -3.09 27.42
N ARG A 159 -34.92 -2.66 26.37
CA ARG A 159 -35.99 -1.65 26.46
C ARG A 159 -37.39 -2.26 26.70
N LYS A 160 -37.52 -3.58 26.67
CA LYS A 160 -38.72 -4.32 27.05
C LYS A 160 -38.56 -4.88 28.45
#